data_AF-A0AA36JBM7-F1
#
_entry.id   AF-A0AA36JBM7-F1
#
_cell.length_a   1.000
_cell.length_b   1.000
_cell.length_c   1.000
_cell.angle_alpha   90.00
_cell.angle_beta   90.00
_cell.angle_gamma   90.00
#
_symmetry.space_group_name_H-M   'P 1'
#
loop_
_entity.id
_entity.type
_entity.pdbx_description
1 polymer ?
#
loop_
_entity_poly.entity_id
_entity_poly.type
_entity_poly.pdbx_seq_one_letter_code
_entity_poly.pdbx_strand_id
1 'polypeptide(L)'
;MEVTGEEEELVQQVKKWFTCTEMEALVQTAVQFADANCAVFEPELGEHKLVYTQLHNEFKQLFEDRLNSFLASIGATPEAFYAAMEKSANEGEVQTMAELMYTCLQYEFFCQIMCERKRELEARQAAGLPPPPPAMGGYGGPKEGYSGPA
;
A
#
# COMPACT_ATOMS: atom_id res chain seq x y z
N MET A 1 -15.14 8.98 25.73
CA MET A 1 -13.92 9.60 26.27
C MET A 1 -13.72 10.90 25.53
N GLU A 2 -13.27 11.96 26.21
CA GLU A 2 -12.96 13.23 25.53
C GLU A 2 -11.61 13.10 24.80
N VAL A 3 -11.55 13.61 23.57
CA VAL A 3 -10.33 13.72 22.77
C VAL A 3 -9.51 14.89 23.33
N THR A 4 -8.21 14.69 23.59
CA THR A 4 -7.34 15.79 24.01
C THR A 4 -6.88 16.62 22.81
N GLY A 5 -6.43 17.86 23.04
CA GLY A 5 -5.88 18.69 21.96
C GLY A 5 -4.64 18.07 21.28
N GLU A 6 -3.85 17.29 22.03
CA GLU A 6 -2.71 16.55 21.48
C GLU A 6 -3.15 15.39 20.58
N GLU A 7 -4.24 14.70 20.93
CA GLU A 7 -4.82 13.62 20.13
C GLU A 7 -5.44 14.16 18.83
N GLU A 8 -6.13 15.30 18.90
CA GLU A 8 -6.67 16.00 17.73
C GLU A 8 -5.54 16.44 16.80
N GLU A 9 -4.48 17.06 17.34
CA GLU A 9 -3.32 17.48 16.54
C GLU A 9 -2.63 16.30 15.86
N LEU A 10 -2.47 15.17 16.55
CA LEU A 10 -1.90 13.95 15.97
C LEU A 10 -2.73 13.44 14.79
N VAL A 11 -4.06 13.34 14.94
CA VAL A 11 -4.96 12.89 13.86
C VAL A 11 -4.90 13.85 12.68
N GLN A 12 -4.87 15.17 12.91
CA GLN A 12 -4.75 16.16 11.84
C GLN A 12 -3.41 16.08 11.10
N GLN A 13 -2.31 15.82 11.81
CA GLN A 13 -1.00 15.63 11.20
C GLN A 13 -0.96 14.39 10.30
N VAL A 14 -1.49 13.25 10.77
CA VAL A 14 -1.59 12.03 9.96
C VAL A 14 -2.50 12.24 8.75
N LYS A 15 -3.66 12.90 8.93
CA LYS A 15 -4.57 13.25 7.83
C LYS A 15 -3.88 14.07 6.76
N LYS A 16 -3.16 15.11 7.16
CA LYS A 16 -2.42 15.96 6.23
C LYS A 16 -1.34 15.18 5.50
N TRP A 17 -0.54 14.39 6.21
CA TRP A 17 0.49 13.55 5.60
C TRP A 17 -0.10 12.56 4.59
N PHE A 18 -1.16 11.85 4.98
CA PHE A 18 -1.79 10.87 4.11
C PHE A 18 -2.35 11.52 2.84
N THR A 19 -3.15 12.58 2.98
CA THR A 19 -3.86 13.18 1.85
C THR A 19 -2.97 14.05 0.94
N CYS A 20 -1.94 14.71 1.49
CA CYS A 20 -1.06 15.60 0.71
C CYS A 20 0.21 14.90 0.19
N THR A 21 0.57 13.73 0.70
CA THR A 21 1.86 13.10 0.36
C THR A 21 1.71 11.60 0.12
N GLU A 22 1.19 10.85 1.09
CA GLU A 22 1.25 9.38 0.99
C GLU A 22 0.27 8.81 -0.03
N MET A 23 -0.91 9.40 -0.23
CA MET A 23 -1.93 8.86 -1.12
C MET A 23 -1.43 8.73 -2.57
N GLU A 24 -0.73 9.74 -3.09
CA GLU A 24 -0.13 9.66 -4.44
C GLU A 24 1.06 8.68 -4.46
N ALA A 25 1.91 8.71 -3.43
CA ALA A 25 3.06 7.82 -3.32
C ALA A 25 2.65 6.33 -3.24
N LEU A 26 1.52 6.03 -2.58
CA LEU A 26 0.97 4.68 -2.45
C LEU A 26 0.54 4.12 -3.80
N VAL A 27 -0.08 4.94 -4.65
CA VAL A 27 -0.45 4.54 -6.03
C VAL A 27 0.80 4.19 -6.83
N GLN A 28 1.83 5.05 -6.78
CA GLN A 28 3.10 4.76 -7.48
C GLN A 28 3.77 3.49 -6.95
N THR A 29 3.74 3.29 -5.63
CA THR A 29 4.28 2.10 -4.98
C THR A 29 3.53 0.84 -5.39
N ALA A 30 2.20 0.90 -5.50
CA ALA A 30 1.39 -0.23 -5.95
C ALA A 30 1.72 -0.61 -7.40
N VAL A 31 1.92 0.37 -8.29
CA VAL A 31 2.33 0.11 -9.69
C VAL A 31 3.72 -0.52 -9.74
N GLN A 32 4.69 -0.01 -8.98
CA GLN A 32 6.04 -0.58 -8.92
C GLN A 32 6.05 -1.99 -8.35
N PHE A 33 5.29 -2.21 -7.29
CA PHE A 33 5.13 -3.52 -6.68
C PHE A 33 4.49 -4.49 -7.66
N ALA A 34 3.51 -4.04 -8.44
CA ALA A 34 2.90 -4.83 -9.51
C ALA A 34 3.86 -5.13 -10.66
N ASP A 35 4.68 -4.16 -11.10
CA ASP A 35 5.70 -4.39 -12.13
C ASP A 35 6.65 -5.55 -11.79
N ALA A 36 7.01 -5.68 -10.51
CA ALA A 36 7.90 -6.73 -10.04
C ALA A 36 7.21 -8.08 -9.82
N ASN A 37 5.91 -8.10 -9.50
CA ASN A 37 5.25 -9.28 -8.93
C ASN A 37 4.00 -9.77 -9.69
N CYS A 38 3.45 -9.00 -10.63
CA CYS A 38 2.18 -9.35 -11.27
C CYS A 38 2.24 -10.60 -12.16
N ALA A 39 3.43 -11.08 -12.53
CA ALA A 39 3.62 -12.23 -13.41
C ALA A 39 2.97 -13.52 -12.89
N VAL A 40 2.88 -13.69 -11.56
CA VAL A 40 2.26 -14.89 -10.94
C VAL A 40 0.74 -14.85 -10.93
N PHE A 41 0.14 -13.68 -11.20
CA PHE A 41 -1.31 -13.51 -11.23
C PHE A 41 -1.90 -14.15 -12.47
N GLU A 42 -3.08 -14.76 -12.35
CA GLU A 42 -3.78 -15.42 -13.45
C GLU A 42 -5.24 -14.93 -13.50
N PRO A 43 -5.49 -13.73 -14.04
CA PRO A 43 -6.82 -13.12 -14.05
C PRO A 43 -7.86 -13.95 -14.82
N GLU A 44 -7.43 -14.77 -15.77
CA GLU A 44 -8.28 -15.63 -16.60
C GLU A 44 -8.84 -16.86 -15.89
N LEU A 45 -8.17 -17.34 -14.83
CA LEU A 45 -8.61 -18.54 -14.10
C LEU A 45 -9.70 -18.25 -13.07
N GLY A 46 -9.86 -17.00 -12.66
CA GLY A 46 -10.81 -16.60 -11.61
C GLY A 46 -10.50 -17.17 -10.21
N GLU A 47 -9.38 -17.89 -10.06
CA GLU A 47 -8.93 -18.49 -8.81
C GLU A 47 -7.83 -17.63 -8.15
N HIS A 48 -7.92 -17.46 -6.84
CA HIS A 48 -6.92 -16.74 -6.05
C HIS A 48 -5.90 -17.70 -5.44
N LYS A 49 -4.63 -17.52 -5.79
CA LYS A 49 -3.54 -18.33 -5.25
C LYS A 49 -3.10 -17.84 -3.89
N LEU A 50 -2.58 -18.75 -3.06
CA LEU A 50 -1.99 -18.43 -1.75
C LEU A 50 -0.88 -17.38 -1.83
N VAL A 51 -0.10 -17.37 -2.92
CA VAL A 51 0.96 -16.37 -3.15
C VAL A 51 0.41 -14.94 -3.26
N TYR A 52 -0.85 -14.75 -3.68
CA TYR A 52 -1.44 -13.41 -3.77
C TYR A 52 -1.62 -12.79 -2.38
N THR A 53 -2.01 -13.60 -1.38
CA THR A 53 -2.11 -13.15 0.01
C THR A 53 -0.75 -12.81 0.60
N GLN A 54 0.31 -13.56 0.24
CA GLN A 54 1.67 -13.26 0.68
C GLN A 54 2.14 -11.91 0.13
N LEU A 55 1.99 -11.70 -1.18
CA LEU A 55 2.32 -10.44 -1.83
C LEU A 55 1.47 -9.27 -1.32
N HIS A 56 0.20 -9.51 -0.97
CA HIS A 56 -0.65 -8.49 -0.35
C HIS A 56 -0.15 -8.09 1.04
N ASN A 57 0.31 -9.05 1.84
CA ASN A 57 0.90 -8.76 3.14
C ASN A 57 2.20 -7.96 3.00
N GLU A 58 3.05 -8.31 2.04
CA GLU A 58 4.26 -7.53 1.72
C GLU A 58 3.90 -6.09 1.34
N PHE A 59 2.91 -5.90 0.46
CA PHE A 59 2.44 -4.58 0.07
C PHE A 59 1.90 -3.76 1.26
N LYS A 60 1.12 -4.37 2.15
CA LYS A 60 0.64 -3.70 3.38
C LYS A 60 1.80 -3.26 4.27
N GLN A 61 2.82 -4.11 4.44
CA GLN A 61 4.00 -3.75 5.23
C GLN A 61 4.70 -2.51 4.68
N LEU A 62 4.77 -2.32 3.36
CA LEU A 62 5.35 -1.10 2.77
C LEU A 62 4.65 0.18 3.25
N PHE A 63 3.33 0.14 3.37
CA PHE A 63 2.54 1.26 3.86
C PHE A 63 2.68 1.43 5.37
N GLU A 64 2.61 0.33 6.12
CA GLU A 64 2.78 0.34 7.58
C GLU A 64 4.15 0.90 7.99
N ASP A 65 5.22 0.52 7.29
CA ASP A 65 6.58 1.04 7.53
C ASP A 65 6.67 2.55 7.32
N ARG A 66 5.99 3.08 6.31
CA ARG A 66 5.95 4.52 6.03
C ARG A 66 5.13 5.28 7.05
N LEU A 67 3.97 4.75 7.44
CA LEU A 67 3.16 5.31 8.52
C LEU A 67 3.97 5.34 9.83
N ASN A 68 4.61 4.22 10.18
CA ASN A 68 5.46 4.12 11.38
C ASN A 68 6.63 5.10 11.33
N SER A 69 7.27 5.25 10.17
CA SER A 69 8.35 6.22 9.97
C SER A 69 7.87 7.67 10.14
N PHE A 70 6.69 7.99 9.61
CA PHE A 70 6.07 9.29 9.79
C PHE A 70 5.73 9.55 11.26
N LEU A 71 5.05 8.62 11.93
CA LEU A 71 4.70 8.73 13.34
C LEU A 71 5.95 8.94 14.21
N ALA A 72 7.00 8.16 13.99
CA ALA A 72 8.27 8.31 14.69
C ALA A 72 8.90 9.70 14.44
N SER A 73 8.78 10.25 13.23
CA SER A 73 9.32 11.58 12.88
C SER A 73 8.64 12.73 13.64
N ILE A 74 7.39 12.55 14.06
CA ILE A 74 6.63 13.50 14.88
C ILE A 74 6.59 13.11 16.36
N GLY A 75 7.36 12.10 16.78
CA GLY A 75 7.45 11.66 18.17
C GLY A 75 6.23 10.88 18.67
N ALA A 76 5.39 10.36 17.77
CA ALA A 76 4.22 9.55 18.09
C ALA A 76 4.50 8.05 17.93
N THR A 77 3.70 7.21 18.61
CA THR A 77 3.69 5.76 18.41
C THR A 77 2.42 5.31 17.67
N PRO A 78 2.43 4.14 17.01
CA PRO A 78 1.23 3.56 16.41
C PRO A 78 0.08 3.41 17.40
N GLU A 79 0.36 2.99 18.64
CA GLU A 79 -0.65 2.82 19.68
C GLU A 79 -1.32 4.15 20.06
N ALA A 80 -0.54 5.22 20.16
CA ALA A 80 -1.07 6.55 20.42
C ALA A 80 -1.95 7.04 19.27
N PHE A 81 -1.54 6.79 18.03
CA PHE A 81 -2.34 7.09 16.85
C PHE A 81 -3.66 6.30 16.81
N TYR A 82 -3.63 4.99 17.06
CA TYR A 82 -4.84 4.17 17.09
C TYR A 82 -5.82 4.61 18.19
N ALA A 83 -5.31 4.91 19.39
CA ALA A 83 -6.14 5.41 20.47
C ALA A 83 -6.78 6.77 20.15
N ALA A 84 -6.04 7.68 19.50
CA ALA A 84 -6.56 8.97 19.06
C ALA A 84 -7.64 8.79 17.96
N MET A 85 -7.38 7.94 16.97
CA MET A 85 -8.33 7.60 15.91
C MET A 85 -9.64 7.00 16.45
N GLU A 86 -9.56 6.09 17.41
CA GLU A 86 -10.74 5.46 18.01
C GLU A 86 -11.64 6.50 18.71
N LYS A 87 -11.03 7.48 19.38
CA LYS A 87 -11.76 8.56 20.06
C LYS A 87 -12.36 9.57 19.07
N SER A 88 -11.70 9.83 17.95
CA SER A 88 -12.17 10.70 16.87
C SER A 88 -13.00 9.99 15.80
N ALA A 89 -13.38 8.72 15.99
CA ALA A 89 -14.06 7.91 14.97
C ALA A 89 -15.43 8.47 14.51
N ASN A 90 -16.07 9.33 15.32
CA ASN A 90 -17.34 9.99 14.97
C ASN A 90 -17.16 11.27 14.14
N GLU A 91 -15.93 11.72 13.93
CA GLU A 91 -15.62 12.86 13.06
C GLU A 91 -15.61 12.41 11.60
N GLY A 92 -16.55 12.89 10.80
CA GLY A 92 -16.76 12.39 9.43
C GLY A 92 -15.53 12.44 8.53
N GLU A 93 -14.65 13.44 8.70
CA GLU A 93 -13.41 13.53 7.93
C GLU A 93 -12.35 12.51 8.37
N VAL A 94 -12.28 12.20 9.67
CA VAL A 94 -11.37 11.19 10.22
C VAL A 94 -11.81 9.80 9.78
N GLN A 95 -13.12 9.55 9.83
CA GLN A 95 -13.71 8.33 9.28
C GLN A 95 -13.39 8.18 7.78
N THR A 96 -13.59 9.24 6.98
CA THR A 96 -13.29 9.23 5.54
C THR A 96 -11.82 8.89 5.28
N MET A 97 -10.90 9.48 6.04
CA MET A 97 -9.47 9.16 5.92
C MET A 97 -9.21 7.68 6.24
N ALA A 98 -9.75 7.16 7.34
CA ALA A 98 -9.58 5.76 7.73
C ALA A 98 -10.11 4.80 6.65
N GLU A 99 -11.28 5.10 6.09
CA GLU A 99 -11.89 4.34 5.00
C GLU A 99 -11.03 4.36 3.73
N LEU A 100 -10.43 5.51 3.39
CA LEU A 100 -9.51 5.60 2.24
C LEU A 100 -8.23 4.78 2.48
N MET A 101 -7.60 4.91 3.66
CA MET A 101 -6.43 4.10 4.02
C MET A 101 -6.75 2.60 3.93
N TYR A 102 -7.88 2.18 4.50
CA TYR A 102 -8.35 0.79 4.47
C TYR A 102 -8.61 0.30 3.04
N THR A 103 -9.25 1.14 2.22
CA THR A 103 -9.60 0.83 0.81
C THR A 103 -8.34 0.61 -0.03
N CYS A 104 -7.33 1.48 0.10
CA CYS A 104 -6.07 1.34 -0.62
C CYS A 104 -5.30 0.06 -0.25
N LEU A 105 -5.57 -0.49 0.93
CA LEU A 105 -4.97 -1.74 1.42
C LEU A 105 -5.88 -2.95 1.28
N GLN A 106 -7.06 -2.82 0.67
CA GLN A 106 -7.95 -3.97 0.45
C GLN A 106 -7.33 -4.99 -0.50
N TYR A 107 -7.57 -6.25 -0.18
CA TYR A 107 -7.05 -7.38 -0.94
C TYR A 107 -7.60 -7.39 -2.38
N GLU A 108 -8.89 -7.09 -2.55
CA GLU A 108 -9.54 -7.02 -3.86
C GLU A 108 -8.96 -5.90 -4.71
N PHE A 109 -8.79 -4.71 -4.13
CA PHE A 109 -8.20 -3.56 -4.82
C PHE A 109 -6.75 -3.85 -5.24
N PHE A 110 -5.97 -4.46 -4.35
CA PHE A 110 -4.63 -4.94 -4.65
C PHE A 110 -4.60 -5.96 -5.81
N CYS A 111 -5.49 -6.96 -5.78
CA CYS A 111 -5.59 -7.94 -6.86
C CYS A 111 -5.99 -7.30 -8.18
N GLN A 112 -6.87 -6.30 -8.17
CA GLN A 112 -7.25 -5.55 -9.36
C GLN A 112 -6.05 -4.84 -10.00
N ILE A 113 -5.24 -4.14 -9.20
CA ILE A 113 -4.02 -3.47 -9.67
C ILE A 113 -3.05 -4.49 -10.29
N MET A 114 -2.81 -5.61 -9.60
CA MET A 114 -1.93 -6.67 -10.08
C MET A 114 -2.41 -7.26 -11.42
N CYS A 115 -3.69 -7.59 -11.51
CA CYS A 115 -4.28 -8.17 -12.71
C CYS A 115 -4.29 -7.18 -13.88
N GLU A 116 -4.63 -5.91 -13.62
CA GLU A 116 -4.61 -4.87 -14.63
C GLU A 116 -3.19 -4.64 -15.16
N ARG A 117 -2.21 -4.57 -14.26
CA ARG A 117 -0.81 -4.38 -14.65
C ARG A 117 -0.29 -5.56 -15.47
N LYS A 118 -0.61 -6.79 -15.09
CA LYS A 118 -0.27 -7.99 -15.88
C LYS A 118 -0.83 -7.88 -17.30
N ARG A 119 -2.13 -7.59 -17.44
CA ARG A 119 -2.78 -7.46 -18.76
C ARG A 119 -2.15 -6.38 -19.63
N GLU A 120 -1.77 -5.25 -19.04
CA GLU A 120 -1.06 -4.19 -19.77
C GLU A 120 0.30 -4.68 -20.30
N LEU A 121 1.09 -5.34 -19.46
CA LEU A 121 2.41 -5.85 -19.85
C LEU A 121 2.31 -6.91 -20.96
N GLU A 122 1.35 -7.83 -20.85
CA GLU A 122 1.09 -8.85 -21.88
C GLU A 122 0.63 -8.23 -23.20
N ALA A 123 -0.27 -7.24 -23.16
CA ALA A 123 -0.73 -6.53 -24.35
C ALA A 123 0.42 -5.78 -25.05
N ARG A 124 1.32 -5.16 -24.29
CA ARG A 124 2.51 -4.48 -24.84
C ARG A 124 3.49 -5.46 -25.45
N GLN A 125 3.72 -6.59 -24.80
CA GLN A 125 4.56 -7.66 -25.32
C GLN A 125 4.00 -8.22 -26.63
N ALA A 126 2.69 -8.47 -26.71
CA ALA A 126 2.02 -8.90 -27.93
C ALA A 126 2.11 -7.86 -29.06
N ALA A 127 2.13 -6.57 -28.72
CA ALA A 127 2.31 -5.47 -29.67
C ALA A 127 3.79 -5.21 -30.05
N GLY A 128 4.75 -5.94 -29.50
CA GLY A 128 6.18 -5.71 -29.72
C GLY A 128 6.71 -4.40 -29.14
N LEU A 129 5.99 -3.80 -28.18
CA LEU A 129 6.38 -2.57 -27.51
C LEU A 129 7.32 -2.89 -26.34
N PRO A 130 8.31 -2.02 -26.04
CA PRO A 130 9.15 -2.20 -24.87
C PRO A 130 8.31 -2.13 -23.58
N PRO A 131 8.75 -2.83 -22.52
CA PRO A 131 8.14 -2.70 -21.22
C PRO A 131 8.15 -1.22 -20.80
N PRO A 132 7.12 -0.76 -20.05
CA PRO A 132 7.14 0.58 -19.49
C PRO A 132 8.43 0.78 -18.69
N PRO A 133 9.03 1.98 -18.74
CA PRO A 133 10.14 2.28 -17.84
C PRO A 133 9.66 2.02 -16.40
N PRO A 134 10.49 1.37 -15.56
CA PRO A 134 10.15 1.21 -14.16
C PRO A 134 9.85 2.60 -13.59
N ALA A 135 8.74 2.75 -12.85
CA ALA A 135 8.42 4.04 -12.26
C ALA A 135 9.62 4.52 -11.43
N MET A 136 10.17 5.69 -11.78
CA MET A 136 11.41 6.21 -11.20
C MET A 136 11.20 6.51 -9.71
N GLY A 137 11.65 5.61 -8.84
CA GLY A 137 11.63 5.78 -7.38
C GLY A 137 11.89 4.44 -6.69
N GLY A 138 13.10 4.23 -6.21
CA GLY A 138 13.61 2.91 -5.86
C GLY A 138 12.87 2.20 -4.73
N TYR A 139 12.56 0.92 -4.97
CA TYR A 139 12.51 -0.08 -3.91
C TYR A 139 13.62 -1.11 -4.16
N GLY A 140 14.74 -0.92 -3.47
CA GLY A 140 15.79 -1.93 -3.33
C GLY A 140 15.41 -2.92 -2.25
N GLY A 141 14.45 -3.79 -2.53
CA GLY A 141 14.11 -4.92 -1.65
C GLY A 141 15.22 -5.99 -1.63
N PRO A 142 15.35 -6.76 -0.54
CA PRO A 142 16.48 -7.64 -0.31
C PRO A 142 16.52 -8.80 -1.32
N LYS A 143 17.68 -8.97 -1.92
CA LYS A 143 18.00 -10.16 -2.74
C LYS A 143 18.45 -11.26 -1.79
N GLU A 144 17.52 -12.04 -1.25
CA GLU A 144 17.88 -13.28 -0.58
C GLU A 144 17.60 -14.46 -1.49
N GLY A 145 18.71 -15.05 -1.94
CA GLY A 145 18.74 -16.17 -2.86
C GLY A 145 18.11 -17.40 -2.25
N TYR A 146 17.11 -17.93 -2.94
CA TYR A 146 16.70 -19.31 -2.76
C TYR A 146 17.55 -20.19 -3.69
N SER A 147 18.58 -20.81 -3.13
CA SER A 147 19.27 -21.95 -3.76
C SER A 147 18.35 -23.17 -3.64
N GLY A 148 17.93 -23.71 -4.78
CA GLY A 148 17.08 -24.91 -4.83
C GLY A 148 17.76 -26.15 -4.25
N PRO A 149 17.00 -27.23 -3.97
CA PRO A 149 17.60 -28.49 -3.55
C PRO A 149 18.18 -29.27 -4.73
N ALA A 150 19.24 -30.02 -4.39
CA ALA A 150 20.15 -30.79 -5.24
C ALA A 150 19.54 -32.03 -5.91
#